data_AF-U1NPZ4-F1
#
_entry.id   AF-U1NPZ4-F1
#
_cell.length_a   1.000
_cell.length_b   1.000
_cell.length_c   1.000
_cell.angle_alpha   90.00
_cell.angle_beta   90.00
_cell.angle_gamma   90.00
#
_symmetry.space_group_name_H-M   'P 1'
#
loop_
_entity.id
_entity.type
_entity.pdbx_description
1 polymer ?
#
loop_
_entity_poly.entity_id
_entity_poly.type
_entity_poly.pdbx_seq_one_letter_code
_entity_poly.pdbx_strand_id
1 'polypeptide(L)'
;MKTQTEPCDDRLENEYRETTLPTVCVLTHPLAAAGENATRSLLDILDGITDVSLVTADLPGDSEIRDQYEVHELSQKSAGDSIFVAAVRFVLNQLRMCAVLRRRNEPLALFYGATSYILPIVVARLLGKHVLVEPRGDVPLTLRLAWEQRIPSPMAAGLAAIVRVLERAGFAVADGVVTYTPQMAEQLGLNPDDDSV
;
A
#
# COMPACT_ATOMS: atom_id res chain seq x y z
N MET A 1 -30.60 14.28 -43.16
CA MET A 1 -30.34 13.20 -42.19
C MET A 1 -29.96 13.88 -40.89
N LYS A 2 -30.87 13.92 -39.90
CA LYS A 2 -30.61 14.55 -38.59
C LYS A 2 -30.03 13.46 -37.69
N THR A 3 -28.78 13.63 -37.27
CA THR A 3 -28.15 12.75 -36.29
C THR A 3 -28.69 13.15 -34.92
N GLN A 4 -29.42 12.22 -34.30
CA GLN A 4 -29.98 12.34 -32.97
C GLN A 4 -28.86 11.96 -32.00
N THR A 5 -28.30 12.93 -31.28
CA THR A 5 -27.36 12.68 -30.20
C THR A 5 -28.16 12.11 -29.03
N GLU A 6 -27.84 10.89 -28.62
CA GLU A 6 -28.42 10.25 -27.44
C GLU A 6 -28.16 11.12 -26.19
N PRO A 7 -29.15 11.29 -25.29
CA PRO A 7 -28.93 12.00 -24.04
C PRO A 7 -27.99 11.18 -23.15
N CYS A 8 -26.91 11.81 -22.70
CA CYS A 8 -26.03 11.29 -21.65
C CYS A 8 -26.89 11.12 -20.38
N ASP A 9 -26.81 9.97 -19.74
CA ASP A 9 -27.70 9.58 -18.64
C ASP A 9 -27.30 10.31 -17.35
N ASP A 10 -27.81 11.54 -17.19
CA ASP A 10 -27.65 12.41 -16.00
C ASP A 10 -28.11 11.75 -14.68
N ARG A 11 -28.77 10.58 -14.73
CA ARG A 11 -29.20 9.83 -13.53
C ARG A 11 -28.04 9.09 -12.88
N LEU A 12 -27.09 8.57 -13.65
CA LEU A 12 -25.91 7.91 -13.09
C LEU A 12 -24.98 8.93 -12.42
N GLU A 13 -24.82 10.14 -12.98
CA GLU A 13 -24.00 11.18 -12.34
C GLU A 13 -24.60 11.72 -11.02
N ASN A 14 -25.93 11.71 -10.88
CA ASN A 14 -26.60 12.16 -9.65
C ASN A 14 -26.64 11.08 -8.56
N GLU A 15 -26.70 9.79 -8.91
CA GLU A 15 -26.74 8.71 -7.91
C GLU A 15 -25.37 8.51 -7.22
N TYR A 16 -24.26 8.88 -7.88
CA TYR A 16 -22.92 8.94 -7.27
C TYR A 16 -22.69 10.19 -6.38
N ARG A 17 -23.58 11.20 -6.40
CA ARG A 17 -23.38 12.47 -5.69
C ARG A 17 -23.88 12.50 -4.24
N GLU A 18 -24.66 11.52 -3.78
CA GLU A 18 -25.24 11.55 -2.43
C GLU A 18 -24.55 10.66 -1.39
N THR A 19 -23.62 9.80 -1.78
CA THR A 19 -22.74 9.11 -0.82
C THR A 19 -21.44 9.88 -0.67
N THR A 20 -21.28 10.56 0.47
CA THR A 20 -19.96 11.07 0.91
C THR A 20 -18.98 9.92 0.88
N LEU A 21 -17.97 10.00 0.01
CA LEU A 21 -16.95 8.95 -0.10
C LEU A 21 -16.15 8.87 1.21
N PRO A 22 -15.68 7.67 1.60
CA PRO A 22 -14.93 7.52 2.84
C PRO A 22 -13.61 8.28 2.75
N THR A 23 -13.21 8.90 3.87
CA THR A 23 -11.86 9.46 4.00
C THR A 23 -10.83 8.33 4.07
N VAL A 24 -9.65 8.57 3.54
CA VAL A 24 -8.67 7.51 3.25
C VAL A 24 -7.36 7.79 3.97
N CYS A 25 -6.90 6.83 4.77
CA CYS A 25 -5.54 6.82 5.29
C CYS A 25 -4.67 5.93 4.39
N VAL A 26 -3.78 6.54 3.62
CA VAL A 26 -2.82 5.85 2.75
C VAL A 26 -1.57 5.52 3.57
N LEU A 27 -1.20 4.24 3.62
CA LEU A 27 0.00 3.75 4.28
C LEU A 27 0.99 3.25 3.23
N THR A 28 2.20 3.80 3.24
CA THR A 28 3.28 3.37 2.35
C THR A 28 4.57 3.07 3.11
N HIS A 29 5.41 2.22 2.51
CA HIS A 29 6.74 1.95 3.02
C HIS A 29 7.71 3.12 2.69
N PRO A 30 8.95 3.16 3.24
CA PRO A 30 9.94 4.18 2.91
C PRO A 30 10.06 4.40 1.40
N LEU A 31 9.86 5.64 0.94
CA LEU A 31 9.83 5.96 -0.48
C LEU A 31 11.26 6.08 -1.01
N ALA A 32 11.65 5.20 -1.95
CA ALA A 32 12.73 5.52 -2.88
C ALA A 32 12.19 6.48 -3.97
N ALA A 33 13.05 7.23 -4.66
CA ALA A 33 12.65 8.26 -5.63
C ALA A 33 11.61 7.80 -6.69
N ALA A 34 11.63 6.52 -7.09
CA ALA A 34 10.63 5.97 -8.02
C ALA A 34 9.25 5.71 -7.38
N GLY A 35 9.19 5.47 -6.07
CA GLY A 35 7.94 5.29 -5.32
C GLY A 35 7.22 6.60 -5.01
N GLU A 36 7.96 7.70 -4.91
CA GLU A 36 7.43 9.04 -4.59
C GLU A 36 6.46 9.54 -5.66
N ASN A 37 6.82 9.43 -6.94
CA ASN A 37 5.96 9.89 -8.04
C ASN A 37 4.62 9.16 -8.07
N ALA A 38 4.63 7.84 -7.90
CA ALA A 38 3.40 7.05 -7.94
C ALA A 38 2.51 7.29 -6.71
N THR A 39 3.13 7.47 -5.53
CA THR A 39 2.40 7.81 -4.30
C THR A 39 1.77 9.20 -4.43
N ARG A 40 2.50 10.19 -4.93
CA ARG A 40 1.98 11.54 -5.17
C ARG A 40 0.82 11.55 -6.14
N SER A 41 0.95 10.90 -7.31
CA SER A 41 -0.15 10.82 -8.27
C SER A 41 -1.40 10.15 -7.68
N LEU A 42 -1.23 9.13 -6.83
CA LEU A 42 -2.36 8.52 -6.12
C LEU A 42 -3.01 9.52 -5.16
N LEU A 43 -2.22 10.23 -4.35
CA LEU A 43 -2.73 11.22 -3.41
C LEU A 43 -3.46 12.37 -4.12
N ASP A 44 -2.90 12.89 -5.22
CA ASP A 44 -3.52 13.97 -6.00
C ASP A 44 -4.88 13.55 -6.59
N ILE A 45 -5.00 12.29 -7.02
CA ILE A 45 -6.27 11.73 -7.50
C ILE A 45 -7.26 11.59 -6.33
N LEU A 46 -6.80 11.07 -5.19
CA LEU A 46 -7.66 10.86 -4.03
C LEU A 46 -8.14 12.19 -3.45
N ASP A 47 -7.27 13.18 -3.31
CA ASP A 47 -7.58 14.52 -2.79
C ASP A 47 -8.64 15.25 -3.64
N GLY A 48 -8.64 15.00 -4.96
CA GLY A 48 -9.68 15.51 -5.86
C GLY A 48 -11.07 14.89 -5.64
N ILE A 49 -11.18 13.82 -4.85
CA ILE A 49 -12.38 12.99 -4.72
C ILE A 49 -12.83 12.82 -3.25
N THR A 50 -11.91 12.76 -2.29
CA THR A 50 -12.14 12.54 -0.85
C THR A 50 -10.98 13.06 0.00
N ASP A 51 -11.20 13.27 1.30
CA ASP A 51 -10.10 13.63 2.20
C ASP A 51 -9.10 12.48 2.35
N VAL A 52 -7.81 12.78 2.18
CA VAL A 52 -6.73 11.79 2.20
C VAL A 52 -5.63 12.17 3.20
N SER A 53 -5.09 11.18 3.91
CA SER A 53 -3.89 11.32 4.74
C SER A 53 -2.81 10.33 4.34
N LEU A 54 -1.53 10.68 4.55
CA LEU A 54 -0.40 9.83 4.22
C LEU A 54 0.42 9.45 5.46
N VAL A 55 0.56 8.15 5.70
CA VAL A 55 1.47 7.57 6.69
C VAL A 55 2.62 6.89 5.95
N THR A 56 3.84 7.42 6.09
CA THR A 56 5.04 6.86 5.48
C THR A 56 6.19 6.76 6.48
N ALA A 57 7.01 5.71 6.34
CA ALA A 57 8.12 5.50 7.26
C ALA A 57 9.39 6.30 6.93
N ASP A 58 9.51 6.89 5.75
CA ASP A 58 10.64 7.76 5.34
C ASP A 58 10.17 8.57 4.11
N LEU A 59 10.24 9.90 4.19
CA LEU A 59 9.97 10.82 3.07
C LEU A 59 11.22 11.69 2.87
N PRO A 60 11.75 11.84 1.64
CA PRO A 60 12.90 12.71 1.39
C PRO A 60 12.70 14.11 1.97
N GLY A 61 13.77 14.71 2.50
CA GLY A 61 13.73 16.01 3.19
C GLY A 61 13.26 17.18 2.31
N ASP A 62 13.31 16.99 0.99
CA ASP A 62 12.99 17.94 -0.08
C ASP A 62 11.68 17.62 -0.82
N SER A 63 10.85 16.69 -0.29
CA SER A 63 9.62 16.29 -0.95
C SER A 63 8.50 17.32 -0.80
N GLU A 64 7.93 17.76 -1.94
CA GLU A 64 6.76 18.65 -2.01
C GLU A 64 5.49 18.04 -1.37
N ILE A 65 5.48 16.72 -1.12
CA ILE A 65 4.39 16.02 -0.41
C ILE A 65 4.25 16.52 1.05
N ARG A 66 5.35 17.00 1.66
CA ARG A 66 5.37 17.56 3.03
C ARG A 66 4.52 18.82 3.17
N ASP A 67 4.41 19.60 2.10
CA ASP A 67 3.76 20.91 2.12
C ASP A 67 2.26 20.81 1.83
N GLN A 68 1.80 19.67 1.31
CA GLN A 68 0.43 19.46 0.82
C GLN A 68 -0.38 18.45 1.65
N TYR A 69 0.26 17.55 2.39
CA TYR A 69 -0.43 16.48 3.15
C TYR A 69 0.04 16.38 4.61
N GLU A 70 -0.82 15.86 5.50
CA GLU A 70 -0.43 15.52 6.87
C GLU A 70 0.45 14.26 6.86
N VAL A 71 1.78 14.46 6.82
CA VAL A 71 2.78 13.38 6.76
C VAL A 71 3.31 13.04 8.15
N HIS A 72 3.14 11.78 8.57
CA HIS A 72 3.80 11.25 9.77
C HIS A 72 5.01 10.38 9.42
N GLU A 73 6.20 10.99 9.44
CA GLU A 73 7.49 10.32 9.24
C GLU A 73 7.87 9.40 10.40
N LEU A 74 8.16 8.14 10.12
CA LEU A 74 8.51 7.16 11.15
C LEU A 74 10.03 6.91 11.31
N SER A 75 10.89 7.34 10.37
CA SER A 75 12.36 7.14 10.41
C SER A 75 13.09 8.01 9.37
N GLN A 76 14.34 8.40 9.67
CA GLN A 76 15.16 9.32 8.86
C GLN A 76 16.43 8.64 8.28
N LYS A 77 16.43 7.32 8.07
CA LYS A 77 17.65 6.56 7.72
C LYS A 77 17.38 5.45 6.71
N SER A 78 17.94 5.66 5.53
CA SER A 78 18.05 4.71 4.40
C SER A 78 18.53 3.31 4.83
N ALA A 79 18.10 2.28 4.09
CA ALA A 79 18.34 0.87 4.34
C ALA A 79 19.81 0.59 4.72
N GLY A 80 20.04 0.21 5.98
CA GLY A 80 21.40 -0.02 6.49
C GLY A 80 22.09 -1.20 5.79
N ASP A 81 23.43 -1.17 5.76
CA ASP A 81 24.28 -2.17 5.10
C ASP A 81 24.10 -3.63 5.57
N SER A 82 23.39 -3.85 6.69
CA SER A 82 23.16 -5.17 7.26
C SER A 82 21.69 -5.59 7.16
N ILE A 83 21.46 -6.80 6.65
CA ILE A 83 20.13 -7.44 6.56
C ILE A 83 19.45 -7.49 7.93
N PHE A 84 20.21 -7.73 9.01
CA PHE A 84 19.67 -7.75 10.37
C PHE A 84 19.16 -6.36 10.80
N VAL A 85 19.90 -5.31 10.49
CA VAL A 85 19.48 -3.92 10.78
C VAL A 85 18.22 -3.58 9.99
N ALA A 86 18.13 -4.00 8.73
CA ALA A 86 16.93 -3.84 7.91
C ALA A 86 15.73 -4.58 8.51
N ALA A 87 15.91 -5.82 8.98
CA ALA A 87 14.85 -6.61 9.61
C ALA A 87 14.35 -5.97 10.93
N VAL A 88 15.25 -5.53 11.81
CA VAL A 88 14.88 -4.82 13.04
C VAL A 88 14.12 -3.53 12.72
N ARG A 89 14.58 -2.76 11.73
CA ARG A 89 13.88 -1.54 11.29
C ARG A 89 12.50 -1.86 10.71
N PHE A 90 12.38 -2.92 9.92
CA PHE A 90 11.10 -3.37 9.38
C PHE A 90 10.09 -3.67 10.51
N VAL A 91 10.51 -4.40 11.55
CA VAL A 91 9.67 -4.68 12.72
C VAL A 91 9.30 -3.40 13.48
N LEU A 92 10.27 -2.51 13.71
CA LEU A 92 10.01 -1.23 14.38
C LEU A 92 9.05 -0.34 13.58
N ASN A 93 9.18 -0.31 12.25
CA ASN A 93 8.30 0.44 11.38
C ASN A 93 6.87 -0.09 11.43
N GLN A 94 6.68 -1.42 11.47
CA GLN A 94 5.35 -2.00 11.69
C GLN A 94 4.73 -1.53 13.01
N LEU A 95 5.48 -1.56 14.12
CA LEU A 95 4.98 -1.11 15.42
C LEU A 95 4.61 0.39 15.42
N ARG A 96 5.43 1.21 14.76
CA ARG A 96 5.18 2.65 14.59
C ARG A 96 3.92 2.90 13.77
N MET A 97 3.73 2.19 12.65
CA MET A 97 2.50 2.27 11.85
C MET A 97 1.27 1.89 12.65
N CYS A 98 1.34 0.85 13.49
CA CYS A 98 0.26 0.47 14.39
C CYS A 98 -0.10 1.60 15.37
N ALA A 99 0.91 2.27 15.93
CA ALA A 99 0.70 3.39 16.84
C ALA A 99 0.03 4.58 16.16
N VAL A 100 0.39 4.88 14.91
CA VAL A 100 -0.26 5.92 14.10
C VAL A 100 -1.69 5.54 13.78
N LEU A 101 -1.94 4.32 13.28
CA LEU A 101 -3.28 3.83 12.94
C LEU A 101 -4.29 3.93 14.08
N ARG A 102 -3.86 3.73 15.34
CA ARG A 102 -4.71 3.86 16.53
C ARG A 102 -5.21 5.29 16.78
N ARG A 103 -4.52 6.30 16.24
CA ARG A 103 -4.88 7.72 16.40
C ARG A 103 -5.67 8.27 15.21
N ARG A 104 -5.69 7.53 14.10
CA ARG A 104 -6.37 7.90 12.86
C ARG A 104 -7.83 7.46 12.91
N ASN A 105 -8.74 8.33 12.51
CA ASN A 105 -10.18 8.10 12.54
C ASN A 105 -10.76 7.73 11.16
N GLU A 106 -9.93 7.78 10.12
CA GLU A 106 -10.32 7.45 8.75
C GLU A 106 -10.85 6.01 8.68
N PRO A 107 -12.03 5.79 8.08
CA PRO A 107 -12.65 4.48 8.00
C PRO A 107 -11.95 3.55 6.99
N LEU A 108 -11.29 4.09 5.96
CA LEU A 108 -10.54 3.32 4.96
C LEU A 108 -9.03 3.43 5.21
N ALA A 109 -8.35 2.29 5.29
CA ALA A 109 -6.89 2.20 5.32
C ALA A 109 -6.38 1.53 4.04
N LEU A 110 -5.67 2.27 3.20
CA LEU A 110 -5.09 1.80 1.94
C LEU A 110 -3.59 1.54 2.12
N PHE A 111 -3.17 0.28 2.12
CA PHE A 111 -1.76 -0.12 2.16
C PHE A 111 -1.17 -0.13 0.75
N TYR A 112 -0.57 0.98 0.35
CA TYR A 112 0.05 1.18 -0.94
C TYR A 112 1.51 0.70 -0.94
N GLY A 113 1.78 -0.45 -1.55
CA GLY A 113 3.13 -1.05 -1.62
C GLY A 113 3.67 -1.61 -0.30
N ALA A 114 3.05 -1.31 0.84
CA ALA A 114 3.38 -1.81 2.17
C ALA A 114 2.80 -3.21 2.45
N THR A 115 2.78 -4.10 1.47
CA THR A 115 2.05 -5.39 1.50
C THR A 115 2.56 -6.38 2.55
N SER A 116 3.86 -6.35 2.84
CA SER A 116 4.45 -7.24 3.85
C SER A 116 4.23 -6.77 5.29
N TYR A 117 3.65 -5.59 5.51
CA TYR A 117 3.41 -5.02 6.84
C TYR A 117 2.14 -5.62 7.48
N ILE A 118 2.17 -6.92 7.79
CA ILE A 118 1.01 -7.66 8.32
C ILE A 118 0.48 -7.08 9.63
N LEU A 119 1.36 -6.63 10.52
CA LEU A 119 0.94 -6.18 11.84
C LEU A 119 0.02 -4.95 11.77
N PRO A 120 0.37 -3.86 11.06
CA PRO A 120 -0.56 -2.74 10.89
C PRO A 120 -1.82 -3.10 10.10
N ILE A 121 -1.76 -4.03 9.13
CA ILE A 121 -2.96 -4.54 8.43
C ILE A 121 -3.94 -5.16 9.44
N VAL A 122 -3.46 -6.08 10.28
CA VAL A 122 -4.26 -6.73 11.33
C VAL A 122 -4.80 -5.70 12.32
N VAL A 123 -3.97 -4.76 12.78
CA VAL A 123 -4.40 -3.72 13.71
C VAL A 123 -5.48 -2.82 13.10
N ALA A 124 -5.36 -2.43 11.83
CA ALA A 124 -6.38 -1.64 11.15
C ALA A 124 -7.73 -2.40 11.09
N ARG A 125 -7.71 -3.69 10.74
CA ARG A 125 -8.90 -4.56 10.76
C ARG A 125 -9.53 -4.65 12.15
N LEU A 126 -8.71 -4.85 13.18
CA LEU A 126 -9.17 -4.94 14.58
C LEU A 126 -9.74 -3.62 15.11
N LEU A 127 -9.31 -2.48 14.56
CA LEU A 127 -9.87 -1.16 14.84
C LEU A 127 -11.16 -0.88 14.07
N GLY A 128 -11.68 -1.85 13.30
CA GLY A 128 -12.90 -1.71 12.52
C GLY A 128 -12.74 -0.92 11.23
N LYS A 129 -11.51 -0.69 10.77
CA LYS A 129 -11.27 -0.03 9.47
C LYS A 129 -11.49 -1.02 8.34
N HIS A 130 -11.96 -0.51 7.21
CA HIS A 130 -11.93 -1.23 5.94
C HIS A 130 -10.51 -1.15 5.38
N VAL A 131 -9.90 -2.29 5.09
CA VAL A 131 -8.48 -2.38 4.74
C VAL A 131 -8.32 -2.87 3.31
N LEU A 132 -7.75 -2.01 2.48
CA LEU A 132 -7.35 -2.35 1.12
C LEU A 132 -5.84 -2.45 1.04
N VAL A 133 -5.35 -3.42 0.28
CA VAL A 133 -3.91 -3.60 0.02
C VAL A 133 -3.67 -3.46 -1.47
N GLU A 134 -2.70 -2.64 -1.86
CA GLU A 134 -2.31 -2.45 -3.25
C GLU A 134 -0.84 -2.86 -3.42
N PRO A 135 -0.56 -4.10 -3.85
CA PRO A 135 0.79 -4.51 -4.22
C PRO A 135 1.35 -3.65 -5.36
N ARG A 136 2.64 -3.33 -5.26
CA ARG A 136 3.41 -2.60 -6.29
C ARG A 136 4.28 -3.51 -7.14
N GLY A 137 4.30 -4.81 -6.83
CA GLY A 137 5.09 -5.85 -7.50
C GLY A 137 5.29 -7.06 -6.59
N ASP A 138 6.08 -8.04 -7.04
CA ASP A 138 6.50 -9.18 -6.20
C ASP A 138 7.66 -8.73 -5.30
N VAL A 139 7.31 -8.27 -4.08
CA VAL A 139 8.26 -7.82 -3.06
C VAL A 139 9.22 -8.95 -2.66
N PRO A 140 8.76 -10.19 -2.36
CA PRO A 140 9.64 -11.31 -2.07
C PRO A 140 10.70 -11.58 -3.14
N LEU A 141 10.31 -11.58 -4.42
CA LEU A 141 11.21 -11.82 -5.55
C LEU A 141 12.24 -10.70 -5.66
N THR A 142 11.80 -9.45 -5.53
CA THR A 142 12.69 -8.29 -5.60
C THR A 142 13.75 -8.33 -4.48
N LEU A 143 13.34 -8.65 -3.25
CA LEU A 143 14.25 -8.78 -2.11
C LEU A 143 15.22 -9.96 -2.29
N ARG A 144 14.74 -11.09 -2.81
CA ARG A 144 15.60 -12.23 -3.13
C ARG A 144 16.72 -11.85 -4.08
N LEU A 145 16.39 -11.21 -5.21
CA LEU A 145 17.36 -10.79 -6.22
C LEU A 145 18.38 -9.79 -5.65
N ALA A 146 17.93 -8.87 -4.79
CA ALA A 146 18.81 -7.93 -4.11
C ALA A 146 19.74 -8.62 -3.09
N TRP A 147 19.23 -9.61 -2.34
CA TRP A 147 20.02 -10.34 -1.34
C TRP A 147 21.00 -11.35 -1.95
N GLU A 148 20.68 -11.97 -3.09
CA GLU A 148 21.59 -12.87 -3.80
C GLU A 148 22.90 -12.18 -4.22
N GLN A 149 22.92 -10.85 -4.32
CA GLN A 149 24.15 -10.07 -4.56
C GLN A 149 25.06 -9.97 -3.32
N ARG A 150 24.56 -10.28 -2.12
CA ARG A 150 25.25 -10.05 -0.83
C ARG A 150 25.41 -11.31 0.02
N ILE A 151 24.51 -12.27 -0.10
CA ILE A 151 24.48 -13.51 0.69
C ILE A 151 24.23 -14.74 -0.19
N PRO A 152 24.60 -15.96 0.26
CA PRO A 152 24.37 -17.18 -0.51
C PRO A 152 22.89 -17.38 -0.89
N SER A 153 22.64 -17.84 -2.12
CA SER A 153 21.29 -17.99 -2.68
C SER A 153 20.31 -18.78 -1.81
N PRO A 154 20.70 -19.88 -1.12
CA PRO A 154 19.77 -20.58 -0.23
C PRO A 154 19.27 -19.70 0.93
N MET A 155 20.13 -18.85 1.48
CA MET A 155 19.76 -17.92 2.55
C MET A 155 18.85 -16.80 2.02
N ALA A 156 19.18 -16.23 0.86
CA ALA A 156 18.34 -15.22 0.20
C ALA A 156 16.93 -15.77 -0.11
N ALA A 157 16.86 -16.99 -0.63
CA ALA A 157 15.60 -17.67 -0.91
C ALA A 157 14.78 -17.94 0.37
N GLY A 158 15.44 -18.37 1.45
CA GLY A 158 14.78 -18.58 2.74
C GLY A 158 14.18 -17.31 3.33
N LEU A 159 14.93 -16.20 3.31
CA LEU A 159 14.43 -14.90 3.76
C LEU A 159 13.27 -14.40 2.89
N ALA A 160 13.37 -14.56 1.57
CA ALA A 160 12.31 -14.17 0.65
C ALA A 160 11.04 -14.99 0.86
N ALA A 161 11.16 -16.29 1.17
CA ALA A 161 10.03 -17.13 1.50
C ALA A 161 9.30 -16.64 2.77
N ILE A 162 10.03 -16.17 3.79
CA ILE A 162 9.43 -15.56 4.99
C ILE A 162 8.61 -14.32 4.60
N VAL A 163 9.19 -13.42 3.79
CA VAL A 163 8.48 -12.22 3.32
C VAL A 163 7.23 -12.59 2.51
N ARG A 164 7.30 -13.63 1.68
CA ARG A 164 6.17 -14.15 0.91
C ARG A 164 5.03 -14.64 1.80
N VAL A 165 5.36 -15.31 2.90
CA VAL A 165 4.35 -15.74 3.89
C VAL A 165 3.69 -14.53 4.56
N LEU A 166 4.48 -13.51 4.94
CA LEU A 166 3.95 -12.29 5.55
C LEU A 166 3.02 -11.54 4.59
N GLU A 167 3.42 -11.42 3.31
CA GLU A 167 2.62 -10.76 2.28
C GLU A 167 1.31 -11.50 2.02
N ARG A 168 1.34 -12.84 1.87
CA ARG A 168 0.12 -13.64 1.70
C ARG A 168 -0.81 -13.56 2.90
N ALA A 169 -0.26 -13.58 4.12
CA ALA A 169 -1.07 -13.34 5.31
C ALA A 169 -1.70 -11.94 5.28
N GLY A 170 -1.00 -10.93 4.73
CA GLY A 170 -1.51 -9.58 4.57
C GLY A 170 -2.72 -9.54 3.64
N PHE A 171 -2.60 -10.19 2.49
CA PHE A 171 -3.69 -10.31 1.52
C PHE A 171 -4.91 -11.03 2.09
N ALA A 172 -4.71 -12.14 2.81
CA ALA A 172 -5.80 -12.92 3.40
C ALA A 172 -6.56 -12.18 4.52
N VAL A 173 -5.91 -11.23 5.19
CA VAL A 173 -6.50 -10.45 6.29
C VAL A 173 -7.20 -9.18 5.79
N ALA A 174 -6.77 -8.65 4.65
CA ALA A 174 -7.34 -7.46 4.04
C ALA A 174 -8.79 -7.69 3.60
N ASP A 175 -9.59 -6.62 3.58
CA ASP A 175 -10.95 -6.66 3.04
C ASP A 175 -10.96 -6.69 1.50
N GLY A 176 -9.87 -6.23 0.87
CA GLY A 176 -9.68 -6.32 -0.58
C GLY A 176 -8.23 -6.09 -1.00
N VAL A 177 -7.88 -6.63 -2.16
CA VAL A 177 -6.56 -6.42 -2.80
C VAL A 177 -6.76 -5.81 -4.18
N VAL A 178 -6.06 -4.71 -4.44
CA VAL A 178 -6.13 -3.98 -5.71
C VAL A 178 -4.85 -4.25 -6.50
N THR A 179 -4.97 -4.85 -7.67
CA THR A 179 -3.82 -5.11 -8.56
C THR A 179 -3.92 -4.27 -9.83
N TYR A 180 -2.80 -3.76 -10.34
CA TYR A 180 -2.81 -2.93 -11.55
C TYR A 180 -3.33 -3.63 -12.79
N THR A 181 -3.10 -4.93 -12.90
CA THR A 181 -3.49 -5.73 -14.06
C THR A 181 -3.94 -7.12 -13.63
N PRO A 182 -4.81 -7.79 -14.43
CA PRO A 182 -5.16 -9.19 -14.18
C PRO A 182 -3.93 -10.11 -14.12
N GLN A 183 -2.94 -9.88 -14.98
CA GLN A 183 -1.69 -10.65 -14.99
C GLN A 183 -0.92 -10.51 -13.67
N MET A 184 -0.97 -9.35 -13.02
CA MET A 184 -0.37 -9.16 -11.71
C MET A 184 -1.12 -9.95 -10.64
N ALA A 185 -2.46 -9.99 -10.69
CA ALA A 185 -3.26 -10.83 -9.80
C ALA A 185 -2.88 -12.31 -9.94
N GLU A 186 -2.77 -12.83 -11.17
CA GLU A 186 -2.30 -14.19 -11.43
C GLU A 186 -0.91 -14.45 -10.86
N GLN A 187 0.06 -13.55 -11.12
CA GLN A 187 1.44 -13.68 -10.62
C GLN A 187 1.53 -13.72 -9.09
N LEU A 188 0.67 -12.97 -8.41
CA LEU A 188 0.62 -12.93 -6.95
C LEU A 188 -0.26 -14.04 -6.35
N GLY A 189 -0.98 -14.80 -7.17
CA GLY A 189 -1.94 -15.82 -6.72
C GLY A 189 -3.18 -15.21 -6.07
N LEU A 190 -3.65 -14.08 -6.63
CA LEU A 190 -4.81 -13.30 -6.18
C LEU A 190 -5.90 -13.25 -7.26
N ASN A 191 -5.87 -14.20 -8.20
CA ASN A 191 -6.84 -14.22 -9.29
C ASN A 191 -8.25 -14.51 -8.72
N PRO A 192 -9.23 -13.60 -8.87
CA PRO A 192 -10.58 -13.83 -8.36
C PRO A 192 -11.31 -14.98 -9.07
N ASP A 193 -10.87 -15.36 -10.27
CA ASP A 193 -11.44 -16.46 -11.05
C ASP A 193 -10.84 -17.83 -10.68
N ASP A 194 -9.88 -17.86 -9.75
CA ASP A 194 -9.25 -19.08 -9.25
C ASP A 194 -9.94 -19.48 -7.92
N ASP A 195 -10.64 -20.62 -7.90
CA ASP A 195 -11.43 -21.15 -6.75
C ASP A 195 -10.58 -21.49 -5.50
N SER A 196 -9.29 -21.10 -5.47
CA SER A 196 -8.33 -21.39 -4.40
C SER A 196 -8.13 -20.26 -3.39
N VAL A 197 -8.89 -19.16 -3.49
CA VAL A 197 -8.85 -17.98 -2.59
C VAL A 197 -9.93 -18.04 -1.52
#